data_AF-G7VES2-F1
#
_entry.id   AF-G7VES2-F1
#
_cell.length_a   1.000
_cell.length_b   1.000
_cell.length_c   1.000
_cell.angle_alpha   90.00
_cell.angle_beta   90.00
_cell.angle_gamma   90.00
#
_symmetry.space_group_name_H-M   'P 1'
#
loop_
_entity.id
_entity.type
_entity.pdbx_description
1 polymer ?
#
loop_
_entity_poly.entity_id
_entity_poly.type
_entity_poly.pdbx_seq_one_letter_code
_entity_poly.pdbx_strand_id
1 'polypeptide(L)'
;MPQPQIEEKVRSFLLTLSRTLGVRIERVLDLYLYATPDKVRIVELVERGGEIAGIRLAVRSEKKPDVWYYTAVGYYGAKCTCEGNTIGGKICKHIIIGVITWNMTSLLKQGKEIDLTKLTWLHTGEKEI
;
A
#
# COMPACT_ATOMS: atom_id res chain seq x y z
N MET A 1 21.28 4.44 -5.05
CA MET A 1 20.55 4.91 -6.25
C MET A 1 19.80 3.71 -6.80
N PRO A 2 18.47 3.77 -6.98
CA PRO A 2 17.73 2.66 -7.58
C PRO A 2 18.26 2.38 -8.99
N GLN A 3 18.25 1.12 -9.42
CA GLN A 3 18.59 0.78 -10.80
C GLN A 3 17.52 1.34 -11.75
N PRO A 4 17.87 1.84 -12.95
CA PRO A 4 16.90 2.43 -13.88
C PRO A 4 15.65 1.56 -14.15
N GLN A 5 15.81 0.24 -14.14
CA GLN A 5 14.71 -0.71 -14.31
C GLN A 5 13.71 -0.71 -13.13
N ILE A 6 14.17 -0.45 -11.90
CA ILE A 6 13.30 -0.40 -10.72
C ILE A 6 12.44 0.87 -10.77
N GLU A 7 13.02 2.01 -11.16
CA GLU A 7 12.28 3.28 -11.25
C GLU A 7 11.14 3.20 -12.26
N GLU A 8 11.38 2.57 -13.42
CA GLU A 8 10.35 2.35 -14.43
C GLU A 8 9.23 1.45 -13.93
N LYS A 9 9.55 0.34 -13.25
CA LYS A 9 8.56 -0.55 -12.62
C LYS A 9 7.74 0.20 -11.58
N VAL A 10 8.37 0.96 -10.68
CA VAL A 10 7.66 1.77 -9.68
C VAL A 10 6.72 2.77 -10.35
N ARG A 11 7.17 3.49 -11.38
CA ARG A 11 6.32 4.42 -12.13
C ARG A 11 5.11 3.71 -12.76
N SER A 12 5.35 2.59 -13.42
CA SER A 12 4.30 1.77 -14.05
C SER A 12 3.27 1.29 -13.02
N PHE A 13 3.74 0.78 -11.88
CA PHE A 13 2.91 0.37 -10.78
C PHE A 13 2.02 1.50 -10.25
N LEU A 14 2.58 2.68 -9.97
CA LEU A 14 1.82 3.82 -9.42
C LEU A 14 0.76 4.32 -10.40
N LEU A 15 1.05 4.35 -11.71
CA LEU A 15 0.08 4.66 -12.76
C LEU A 15 -1.06 3.63 -12.80
N THR A 16 -0.73 2.35 -12.71
CA THR A 16 -1.71 1.26 -12.71
C THR A 16 -2.58 1.29 -11.45
N LEU A 17 -2.00 1.59 -10.30
CA LEU A 17 -2.71 1.78 -9.03
C LEU A 17 -3.67 2.97 -9.11
N SER A 18 -3.24 4.12 -9.64
CA SER A 18 -4.11 5.28 -9.87
C SER A 18 -5.32 4.95 -10.74
N ARG A 19 -5.12 4.24 -11.86
CA ARG A 19 -6.21 3.77 -12.73
C ARG A 19 -7.15 2.81 -12.01
N THR A 20 -6.60 1.87 -11.24
CA THR A 20 -7.37 0.87 -10.49
C THR A 20 -8.24 1.52 -9.41
N LEU A 21 -7.71 2.56 -8.77
CA LEU A 21 -8.41 3.32 -7.75
C LEU A 21 -9.43 4.31 -8.34
N GLY A 22 -9.31 4.67 -9.62
CA GLY A 22 -10.13 5.71 -10.24
C GLY A 22 -9.80 7.12 -9.71
N VAL A 23 -8.57 7.33 -9.24
CA VAL A 23 -8.11 8.61 -8.66
C VAL A 23 -6.98 9.19 -9.49
N ARG A 24 -6.76 10.50 -9.36
CA ARG A 24 -5.65 11.20 -10.01
C ARG A 24 -4.29 10.66 -9.55
N ILE A 25 -3.31 10.63 -10.45
CA ILE A 25 -1.98 10.09 -10.16
C ILE A 25 -1.25 10.86 -9.04
N GLU A 26 -1.46 12.17 -8.96
CA GLU A 26 -0.90 13.04 -7.93
C GLU A 26 -1.30 12.55 -6.53
N ARG A 27 -2.53 12.06 -6.37
CA ARG A 27 -2.99 11.52 -5.09
C ARG A 27 -2.23 10.26 -4.67
N VAL A 28 -1.91 9.40 -5.63
CA VAL A 28 -1.10 8.19 -5.37
C VAL A 28 0.35 8.56 -5.13
N LEU A 29 0.89 9.55 -5.85
CA LEU A 29 2.24 10.06 -5.64
C LEU A 29 2.42 10.69 -4.26
N ASP A 30 1.44 11.45 -3.77
CA ASP A 30 1.46 12.00 -2.41
C ASP A 30 1.60 10.89 -1.36
N LEU A 31 0.86 9.79 -1.53
CA LEU A 31 0.92 8.63 -0.61
C LEU A 31 2.25 7.86 -0.74
N TYR A 32 2.80 7.76 -1.95
CA TYR A 32 4.13 7.19 -2.17
C TYR A 32 5.22 8.01 -1.46
N LEU A 33 5.19 9.33 -1.63
CA LEU A 33 6.14 10.25 -1.00
C LEU A 33 5.95 10.36 0.52
N TYR A 34 4.73 10.11 1.00
CA TYR A 34 4.43 10.02 2.43
C TYR A 34 5.12 8.82 3.11
N ALA A 35 5.38 7.73 2.37
CA ALA A 35 5.85 6.46 2.91
C ALA A 35 7.35 6.47 3.29
N THR A 36 7.72 7.36 4.21
CA THR A 36 9.07 7.50 4.76
C THR A 36 9.23 6.69 6.06
N PRO A 37 10.46 6.27 6.44
CA PRO A 37 10.69 5.43 7.63
C PRO A 37 10.21 6.03 8.97
N ASP A 38 10.12 7.36 9.09
CA ASP A 38 9.61 8.05 10.27
C ASP A 38 8.07 8.04 10.37
N LYS A 39 7.39 7.79 9.25
CA LYS A 39 5.92 7.78 9.13
C LYS A 39 5.34 6.39 8.89
N VAL A 40 6.09 5.49 8.29
CA VAL A 40 5.65 4.14 7.92
C VAL A 40 6.68 3.12 8.37
N ARG A 41 6.23 2.15 9.16
CA ARG A 41 7.06 1.06 9.67
C ARG A 41 6.48 -0.27 9.24
N ILE A 42 7.32 -1.12 8.67
CA ILE A 42 6.96 -2.52 8.40
C ILE A 42 6.97 -3.25 9.74
N VAL A 43 5.81 -3.78 10.12
CA VAL A 43 5.64 -4.60 11.33
C VAL A 43 5.87 -6.06 11.01
N GLU A 44 5.35 -6.54 9.88
CA GLU A 44 5.43 -7.94 9.48
C GLU A 44 5.39 -8.08 7.96
N LEU A 45 6.19 -8.99 7.41
CA LEU A 45 6.07 -9.47 6.03
C LEU A 45 5.47 -10.87 6.07
N VAL A 46 4.41 -11.09 5.29
CA VAL A 46 3.75 -12.38 5.19
C VAL A 46 4.26 -13.06 3.94
N GLU A 47 5.05 -14.12 4.10
CA GLU A 47 5.58 -14.92 2.99
C GLU A 47 4.79 -16.21 2.83
N ARG A 48 4.45 -16.57 1.58
CA ARG A 48 3.80 -17.85 1.24
C ARG A 48 4.34 -18.33 -0.09
N GLY A 49 4.73 -19.60 -0.19
CA GLY A 49 5.20 -20.17 -1.46
C GLY A 49 6.39 -19.44 -2.11
N GLY A 50 7.23 -18.77 -1.30
CA GLY A 50 8.39 -18.00 -1.79
C GLY A 50 8.05 -16.59 -2.31
N GLU A 51 6.80 -16.14 -2.23
CA GLU A 51 6.39 -14.76 -2.53
C GLU A 51 5.97 -14.00 -1.27
N ILE A 52 6.16 -12.68 -1.26
CA ILE A 52 5.58 -11.81 -0.24
C ILE A 52 4.09 -11.68 -0.58
N ALA A 53 3.24 -12.39 0.15
CA ALA A 53 1.79 -12.46 -0.06
C ALA A 53 1.01 -11.35 0.65
N GLY A 54 1.68 -10.56 1.50
CA GLY A 54 1.10 -9.41 2.18
C GLY A 54 2.07 -8.75 3.15
N ILE A 55 1.63 -7.66 3.74
CA ILE A 55 2.41 -6.85 4.68
C ILE A 55 1.51 -6.28 5.78
N ARG A 56 2.07 -6.14 6.98
CA ARG A 56 1.51 -5.32 8.05
C ARG A 56 2.38 -4.11 8.28
N LEU A 57 1.75 -2.94 8.36
CA LEU A 57 2.42 -1.67 8.61
C LEU A 57 1.82 -0.97 9.83
N ALA A 58 2.65 -0.17 10.48
CA ALA A 58 2.22 0.92 11.32
C ALA A 58 2.41 2.23 10.53
N VAL A 59 1.36 3.01 10.39
CA VAL A 59 1.33 4.30 9.67
C VAL A 59 0.98 5.41 10.65
N ARG A 60 1.86 6.39 10.81
CA ARG A 60 1.69 7.50 11.73
C ARG A 60 0.52 8.39 11.31
N SER A 61 -0.24 8.92 12.27
CA SER A 61 -1.30 9.87 11.96
C SER A 61 -0.70 11.24 11.60
N GLU A 62 -1.18 11.83 10.51
CA GLU A 62 -0.85 13.22 10.14
C GLU A 62 -1.41 14.26 11.11
N LYS A 63 -2.55 13.96 11.75
CA LYS A 63 -3.23 14.89 12.65
C LYS A 63 -2.81 14.75 14.11
N LYS A 64 -2.38 13.55 14.51
CA LYS A 64 -2.04 13.19 15.89
C LYS A 64 -0.68 12.49 15.93
N PRO A 65 0.43 13.21 16.11
CA PRO A 65 1.77 12.65 15.99
C PRO A 65 2.07 11.44 16.89
N ASP A 66 1.35 11.26 17.99
CA ASP A 66 1.54 10.12 18.91
C ASP A 66 0.68 8.90 18.57
N VAL A 67 -0.16 8.99 17.53
CA VAL A 67 -1.07 7.92 17.10
C VAL A 67 -0.50 7.20 15.89
N TRP A 68 -0.54 5.87 15.95
CA TRP A 68 -0.22 4.98 14.84
C TRP A 68 -1.45 4.16 14.44
N TYR A 69 -1.76 4.13 13.15
CA TYR A 69 -2.75 3.24 12.57
C TYR A 69 -2.07 2.00 12.04
N TYR A 70 -2.62 0.84 12.33
CA TYR A 70 -2.11 -0.43 11.84
C TYR A 70 -2.92 -0.85 10.63
N THR A 71 -2.23 -1.28 9.58
CA THR A 71 -2.85 -1.73 8.34
C THR A 71 -2.24 -3.06 7.93
N ALA A 72 -3.09 -3.98 7.49
CA ALA A 72 -2.70 -5.25 6.92
C ALA A 72 -3.27 -5.32 5.51
N VAL A 73 -2.44 -5.61 4.52
CA VAL A 73 -2.85 -5.80 3.13
C VAL A 73 -2.25 -7.09 2.58
N GLY A 74 -3.01 -7.78 1.73
CA GLY A 74 -2.56 -8.97 1.04
C GLY A 74 -3.57 -9.42 -0.02
N TYR A 75 -3.32 -10.57 -0.65
CA TYR A 75 -4.18 -11.05 -1.74
C TYR A 75 -5.65 -11.19 -1.35
N TYR A 76 -5.94 -11.63 -0.13
CA TYR A 76 -7.30 -11.94 0.31
C TYR A 76 -8.08 -10.76 0.91
N GLY A 77 -7.42 -9.62 1.14
CA GLY A 77 -8.10 -8.49 1.76
C GLY A 77 -7.17 -7.43 2.32
N ALA A 78 -7.80 -6.37 2.81
CA ALA A 78 -7.15 -5.32 3.57
C ALA A 78 -7.96 -4.95 4.81
N LYS A 79 -7.27 -4.60 5.89
CA LYS A 79 -7.85 -4.05 7.12
C LYS A 79 -6.98 -2.95 7.66
N CYS A 80 -7.59 -1.91 8.22
CA CYS A 80 -6.90 -0.82 8.91
C CYS A 80 -7.65 -0.46 10.18
N THR A 81 -6.91 -0.06 11.23
CA THR A 81 -7.48 0.33 12.51
C THR A 81 -8.04 1.76 12.53
N CYS A 82 -7.94 2.53 11.45
CA CYS A 82 -8.55 3.86 11.39
C CYS A 82 -10.08 3.79 11.25
N GLU A 83 -10.78 4.83 11.69
CA GLU A 83 -12.25 4.89 11.70
C GLU A 83 -12.87 4.61 10.32
N GLY A 84 -12.31 5.20 9.26
CA GLY A 84 -12.80 5.01 7.88
C GLY A 84 -12.87 3.54 7.45
N ASN A 85 -11.91 2.71 7.86
CA ASN A 85 -11.95 1.27 7.56
C ASN A 85 -12.71 0.45 8.62
N THR A 86 -12.48 0.73 9.91
CA THR A 86 -13.08 -0.04 11.01
C THR A 86 -14.60 0.07 11.02
N ILE A 87 -15.13 1.28 10.80
CA ILE A 87 -16.57 1.56 10.85
C ILE A 87 -17.16 1.50 9.44
N GLY A 88 -16.51 2.18 8.48
CA GLY A 88 -17.02 2.33 7.12
C GLY A 88 -16.65 1.21 6.15
N GLY A 89 -15.76 0.29 6.54
CA GLY A 89 -15.25 -0.74 5.63
C GLY A 89 -14.44 -0.18 4.44
N LYS A 90 -14.12 1.11 4.44
CA LYS A 90 -13.58 1.83 3.28
C LYS A 90 -12.11 1.51 3.05
N ILE A 91 -11.69 1.62 1.79
CA ILE A 91 -10.28 1.66 1.42
C ILE A 91 -9.76 3.05 1.76
N CYS A 92 -9.06 3.15 2.89
CA CYS A 92 -8.45 4.38 3.37
C CYS A 92 -7.02 4.55 2.83
N LYS A 93 -6.47 5.76 2.97
CA LYS A 93 -5.08 6.06 2.57
C LYS A 93 -4.03 5.12 3.18
N HIS A 94 -4.22 4.64 4.42
CA HIS A 94 -3.28 3.72 5.07
C HIS A 94 -3.22 2.36 4.35
N ILE A 95 -4.34 1.88 3.82
CA ILE A 95 -4.39 0.65 3.01
C ILE A 95 -3.60 0.85 1.71
N ILE A 96 -3.76 2.00 1.06
CA ILE A 96 -3.03 2.31 -0.17
C ILE A 96 -1.52 2.45 0.08
N ILE A 97 -1.13 3.11 1.17
CA ILE A 97 0.27 3.11 1.64
C ILE A 97 0.75 1.67 1.83
N GLY A 98 -0.07 0.81 2.45
CA GLY A 98 0.12 -0.64 2.53
C GLY A 98 0.49 -1.29 1.20
N VAL A 99 -0.35 -1.09 0.18
CA VAL A 99 -0.20 -1.65 -1.17
C VAL A 99 1.08 -1.13 -1.84
N ILE A 100 1.38 0.16 -1.70
CA ILE A 100 2.59 0.77 -2.22
C ILE A 100 3.83 0.17 -1.55
N THR A 101 3.89 0.15 -0.22
CA THR A 101 5.04 -0.40 0.52
C THR A 101 5.21 -1.90 0.25
N TRP A 102 4.12 -2.64 0.08
CA TRP A 102 4.17 -4.05 -0.33
C TRP A 102 4.86 -4.19 -1.69
N ASN A 103 4.43 -3.44 -2.71
CA ASN A 103 5.05 -3.50 -4.03
C ASN A 103 6.54 -3.12 -3.99
N MET A 104 6.88 -2.04 -3.28
CA MET A 104 8.27 -1.63 -3.10
C MET A 104 9.11 -2.73 -2.45
N THR A 105 8.57 -3.39 -1.43
CA THR A 105 9.27 -4.48 -0.73
C THR A 105 9.46 -5.69 -1.64
N SER A 106 8.43 -6.08 -2.40
CA SER A 106 8.50 -7.18 -3.36
C SER A 106 9.51 -6.91 -4.48
N LEU A 107 9.52 -5.68 -5.01
CA LEU A 107 10.50 -5.26 -6.01
C LEU A 107 11.93 -5.32 -5.47
N LEU A 108 12.17 -4.76 -4.29
CA LEU A 108 13.51 -4.68 -3.70
C LEU A 108 14.05 -6.05 -3.26
N LYS A 109 13.19 -6.92 -2.72
CA LYS A 109 13.61 -8.23 -2.21
C LYS A 109 13.59 -9.34 -3.27
N GLN A 110 12.65 -9.28 -4.22
CA GLN A 110 12.36 -10.39 -5.13
C GLN A 110 12.43 -9.99 -6.62
N GLY A 111 12.60 -8.70 -6.94
CA GLY A 111 12.62 -8.21 -8.32
C GLY A 111 11.25 -8.26 -9.03
N LYS A 112 10.18 -8.57 -8.29
CA LYS A 112 8.82 -8.82 -8.80
C LYS A 112 7.84 -7.78 -8.27
N GLU A 113 7.00 -7.27 -9.16
CA GLU A 113 5.86 -6.41 -8.79
C GLU A 113 4.71 -7.27 -8.27
N ILE A 114 3.86 -6.67 -7.44
CA ILE A 114 2.60 -7.31 -7.07
C ILE A 114 1.60 -7.16 -8.23
N ASP A 115 0.83 -8.21 -8.47
CA ASP A 115 -0.23 -8.20 -9.46
C ASP A 115 -1.52 -7.63 -8.85
N LEU A 116 -1.86 -6.39 -9.21
CA LEU A 116 -3.05 -5.70 -8.71
C LEU A 116 -4.36 -6.39 -9.12
N THR A 117 -4.36 -7.16 -10.22
CA THR A 117 -5.57 -7.88 -10.68
C THR A 117 -5.98 -8.99 -9.70
N LYS A 118 -5.04 -9.48 -8.88
CA LYS A 118 -5.31 -10.44 -7.80
C LYS A 118 -5.95 -9.80 -6.57
N LEU A 119 -5.98 -8.46 -6.48
CA LEU A 119 -6.54 -7.73 -5.35
C LEU A 119 -8.01 -7.36 -5.62
N THR A 120 -8.88 -8.36 -5.72
CA THR A 120 -10.31 -8.16 -6.05
C THR A 120 -11.01 -7.17 -5.11
N TRP A 121 -10.61 -7.12 -3.84
CA TRP A 121 -11.10 -6.18 -2.83
C TRP A 121 -10.75 -4.71 -3.15
N LEU A 122 -9.70 -4.45 -3.93
CA LEU A 122 -9.30 -3.10 -4.35
C LEU A 122 -10.28 -2.50 -5.37
N HIS A 123 -10.93 -3.37 -6.15
CA HIS A 123 -11.89 -2.99 -7.18
C HIS A 123 -13.29 -2.76 -6.61
N THR A 124 -13.67 -3.51 -5.58
CA THR A 124 -15.04 -3.57 -5.04
C THR A 124 -15.28 -2.72 -3.80
N GLY A 125 -14.23 -2.36 -3.06
CA GLY A 125 -14.37 -1.54 -1.86
C GLY A 125 -14.72 -0.07 -2.15
N GLU A 126 -15.55 0.53 -1.30
CA GLU A 126 -15.78 1.98 -1.29
C GLU A 126 -14.47 2.69 -0.93
N LYS A 127 -14.10 3.71 -1.70
CA LYS A 127 -12.80 4.38 -1.62
C LYS A 127 -12.99 5.73 -0.93
N GLU A 128 -12.21 6.00 0.12
CA GLU A 128 -12.20 7.28 0.86
C GLU A 128 -10.90 8.08 0.58
N ILE A 129 -10.25 7.76 -0.54
CA ILE A 129 -8.86 8.10 -0.81
C ILE A 129 -8.76 9.49 -1.43
#